data_AF-A0A3M1ENS5-F1
#
_entry.id   AF-A0A3M1ENS5-F1
#
_cell.length_a   1.000
_cell.length_b   1.000
_cell.length_c   1.000
_cell.angle_alpha   90.00
_cell.angle_beta   90.00
_cell.angle_gamma   90.00
#
_symmetry.space_group_name_H-M   'P 1'
#
loop_
_entity.id
_entity.type
_entity.pdbx_description
1 polymer ?
#
loop_
_entity_poly.entity_id
_entity_poly.type
_entity_poly.pdbx_seq_one_letter_code
_entity_poly.pdbx_strand_id
1 'polypeptide(L)'
;MGLAVLAIILAIVGVLTGWLAPAVVNSRRPYGMGGDIAAGVIIMVVVGLIEWKWIMPIFNFPGWLDLSAAIGDPFVLTLIVLWLMRKIKPAVPESR
;
A
#
# COMPACT_ATOMS: atom_id res chain seq x y z
N MET A 1 14.68 -13.05 6.37
CA MET A 1 13.23 -13.34 6.23
C MET A 1 12.96 -13.89 4.83
N GLY A 2 12.06 -14.87 4.66
CA GLY A 2 11.74 -15.43 3.34
C GLY A 2 10.78 -14.53 2.53
N LEU A 3 10.88 -14.57 1.20
CA LEU A 3 10.03 -13.77 0.29
C LEU A 3 8.54 -14.02 0.49
N ALA A 4 8.14 -15.27 0.76
CA ALA A 4 6.73 -15.60 1.02
C ALA A 4 6.20 -14.91 2.29
N VAL A 5 7.01 -14.87 3.35
CA VAL A 5 6.65 -14.20 4.61
C VAL A 5 6.52 -12.70 4.39
N LEU A 6 7.47 -12.09 3.67
CA LEU A 6 7.39 -10.67 3.31
C LEU A 6 6.14 -10.37 2.49
N ALA A 7 5.84 -11.16 1.46
CA ALA A 7 4.66 -10.96 0.62
C ALA A 7 3.36 -11.02 1.43
N ILE A 8 3.26 -11.93 2.41
CA ILE A 8 2.11 -12.00 3.32
C ILE A 8 2.02 -10.75 4.19
N ILE A 9 3.13 -10.27 4.75
CA ILE A 9 3.16 -9.03 5.55
C ILE A 9 2.72 -7.83 4.69
N LEU A 10 3.27 -7.68 3.50
CA LEU A 10 2.92 -6.60 2.57
C LEU A 10 1.44 -6.67 2.17
N ALA A 11 0.90 -7.87 1.91
CA ALA A 11 -0.50 -8.05 1.61
C ALA A 11 -1.40 -7.65 2.78
N ILE A 12 -1.07 -8.05 4.02
CA ILE A 12 -1.82 -7.66 5.22
C ILE A 12 -1.79 -6.14 5.39
N VAL A 13 -0.61 -5.52 5.29
CA VAL A 13 -0.47 -4.06 5.37
C VAL A 13 -1.25 -3.37 4.26
N GLY A 14 -1.25 -3.91 3.03
CA GLY A 14 -2.03 -3.38 1.91
C GLY A 14 -3.54 -3.45 2.13
N VAL A 15 -4.04 -4.56 2.69
CA VAL A 15 -5.45 -4.68 3.11
C VAL A 15 -5.79 -3.65 4.17
N LEU A 16 -4.97 -3.53 5.22
CA LEU A 16 -5.18 -2.56 6.30
C LEU A 16 -5.15 -1.12 5.77
N THR A 17 -4.22 -0.81 4.87
CA THR A 17 -4.06 0.52 4.28
C THR A 17 -5.25 0.86 3.39
N GLY A 18 -5.67 -0.04 2.50
CA GLY A 18 -6.88 0.15 1.68
C GLY A 18 -8.14 0.28 2.52
N TRP A 19 -8.23 -0.46 3.63
CA TRP A 19 -9.35 -0.36 4.55
C TRP A 19 -9.40 0.99 5.27
N LEU A 20 -8.27 1.44 5.82
CA LEU A 20 -8.13 2.66 6.63
C LEU A 20 -7.97 3.94 5.81
N ALA A 21 -7.66 3.85 4.51
CA ALA A 21 -7.44 5.02 3.66
C ALA A 21 -8.51 6.11 3.77
N PRO A 22 -9.83 5.82 3.80
CA PRO A 22 -10.84 6.88 3.95
C PRO A 22 -10.70 7.71 5.22
N ALA A 23 -10.22 7.14 6.32
CA ALA A 23 -9.99 7.85 7.57
C ALA A 23 -8.75 8.74 7.49
N VAL A 24 -7.72 8.33 6.75
CA VAL A 24 -6.49 9.09 6.57
C VAL A 24 -6.69 10.23 5.56
N VAL A 25 -7.34 9.96 4.43
CA VAL A 25 -7.52 10.95 3.35
C VAL A 25 -8.88 11.66 3.35
N ASN A 26 -9.69 11.47 4.41
CA ASN A 26 -10.99 12.11 4.63
C ASN A 26 -11.86 12.19 3.36
N SER A 27 -11.97 11.07 2.66
CA SER A 27 -12.61 11.05 1.34
C SER A 27 -13.31 9.72 1.09
N ARG A 28 -14.48 9.83 0.46
CA ARG A 28 -15.32 8.70 0.07
C ARG A 28 -14.60 7.79 -0.93
N ARG A 29 -14.95 6.51 -0.92
CA ARG A 29 -14.30 5.49 -1.76
C ARG A 29 -14.85 5.54 -3.19
N PRO A 30 -14.02 5.75 -4.23
CA PRO A 30 -14.51 5.91 -5.61
C PRO A 30 -14.95 4.60 -6.28
N TYR A 31 -14.43 3.48 -5.78
CA TYR A 31 -14.73 2.12 -6.24
C TYR A 31 -15.18 1.21 -5.09
N GLY A 32 -15.70 1.81 -4.01
CA GLY A 32 -16.04 1.08 -2.78
C GLY A 32 -14.82 0.52 -2.05
N MET A 33 -15.08 -0.32 -1.06
CA MET A 33 -14.06 -0.93 -0.19
C MET A 33 -13.13 -1.89 -0.96
N GLY A 34 -13.70 -2.70 -1.85
CA GLY A 34 -12.94 -3.67 -2.64
C GLY A 34 -11.89 -3.02 -3.54
N GLY A 35 -12.21 -1.88 -4.16
CA GLY A 35 -11.26 -1.15 -4.99
C GLY A 35 -10.07 -0.59 -4.22
N ASP A 36 -10.30 -0.01 -3.04
CA ASP A 36 -9.23 0.49 -2.18
C ASP A 36 -8.34 -0.65 -1.66
N ILE A 37 -8.92 -1.78 -1.25
CA ILE A 37 -8.16 -2.96 -0.80
C ILE A 37 -7.33 -3.54 -1.94
N ALA A 38 -7.92 -3.72 -3.12
CA ALA A 38 -7.21 -4.27 -4.28
C ALA A 38 -6.04 -3.38 -4.68
N ALA A 39 -6.26 -2.06 -4.80
CA ALA A 39 -5.19 -1.11 -5.10
C ALA A 39 -4.12 -1.13 -4.00
N GLY A 40 -4.52 -1.15 -2.73
CA GLY A 40 -3.61 -1.21 -1.59
C GLY A 40 -2.71 -2.43 -1.58
N VAL A 41 -3.28 -3.62 -1.79
CA VAL A 41 -2.53 -4.88 -1.85
C VAL A 41 -1.59 -4.91 -3.05
N ILE A 42 -2.07 -4.50 -4.23
CA ILE A 42 -1.26 -4.52 -5.46
C ILE A 42 -0.03 -3.62 -5.29
N ILE A 43 -0.20 -2.37 -4.86
CA ILE A 43 0.92 -1.44 -4.71
C ILE A 43 1.87 -1.92 -3.62
N MET A 44 1.36 -2.30 -2.44
CA MET A 44 2.20 -2.79 -1.34
C MET A 44 3.06 -3.98 -1.75
N VAL A 45 2.46 -4.99 -2.39
CA VAL A 45 3.16 -6.22 -2.76
C VAL A 45 4.13 -5.97 -3.91
N VAL A 46 3.70 -5.29 -4.98
CA VAL A 46 4.56 -5.07 -6.15
C VAL A 46 5.76 -4.20 -5.78
N VAL A 47 5.53 -3.07 -5.12
CA VAL A 47 6.59 -2.11 -4.81
C VAL A 47 7.47 -2.62 -3.68
N GLY A 48 6.90 -3.19 -2.62
CA GLY A 48 7.70 -3.74 -1.50
C GLY A 48 8.56 -4.93 -1.91
N LEU A 49 8.09 -5.80 -2.82
CA LEU A 49 8.93 -6.86 -3.38
C LEU A 49 10.02 -6.30 -4.30
N ILE A 50 9.72 -5.23 -5.05
CA ILE A 50 10.73 -4.57 -5.88
C ILE A 50 11.84 -4.00 -5.02
N GLU A 51 11.47 -3.26 -3.99
CA GLU A 51 12.41 -2.67 -3.06
C GLU A 51 13.26 -3.72 -2.36
N TRP A 52 12.63 -4.75 -1.80
CA TRP A 52 13.32 -5.81 -1.10
C TRP A 52 14.34 -6.55 -1.98
N LYS A 53 14.00 -6.82 -3.25
CA LYS A 53 14.84 -7.63 -4.12
C LYS A 53 15.92 -6.84 -4.84
N TRP A 54 15.64 -5.59 -5.23
CA TRP A 54 16.54 -4.83 -6.11
C TRP A 54 17.08 -3.55 -5.48
N ILE A 55 16.42 -2.98 -4.47
CA ILE A 55 16.81 -1.69 -3.88
C ILE A 55 17.55 -1.91 -2.57
N MET A 56 16.98 -2.63 -1.61
CA MET A 56 17.56 -2.87 -0.29
C MET A 56 19.00 -3.46 -0.32
N PRO A 57 19.35 -4.41 -1.20
CA PRO A 57 20.70 -4.96 -1.26
C PRO A 57 21.78 -3.92 -1.58
N ILE A 58 21.41 -2.78 -2.19
CA ILE A 58 22.33 -1.70 -2.53
C ILE A 58 22.72 -0.89 -1.30
N PHE A 59 21.82 -0.76 -0.32
CA PHE A 59 22.00 0.12 0.84
C PHE A 59 22.70 -0.55 2.03
N ASN A 60 22.76 -1.88 2.05
CA ASN A 60 23.43 -2.66 3.10
C ASN A 60 23.02 -2.22 4.52
N PHE A 61 21.71 -2.00 4.72
CA PHE A 61 21.18 -1.56 6.00
C PHE A 61 21.17 -2.68 7.04
N PRO A 62 21.13 -2.35 8.35
CA PRO A 62 20.84 -3.34 9.38
C PRO A 62 19.42 -3.90 9.18
N GLY A 63 19.23 -5.19 9.45
CA GLY A 63 18.03 -5.93 9.01
C GLY A 63 16.67 -5.39 9.47
N TRP A 64 16.59 -4.65 10.58
CA TRP A 64 15.35 -3.99 10.99
C TRP A 64 15.03 -2.76 10.14
N LEU A 65 16.07 -2.05 9.67
CA LEU A 65 15.94 -0.84 8.87
C LEU A 65 15.60 -1.18 7.42
N ASP A 66 16.19 -2.25 6.88
CA ASP A 66 15.78 -2.87 5.60
C ASP A 66 14.29 -3.22 5.58
N LEU A 67 13.81 -3.83 6.67
CA LEU A 67 12.41 -4.20 6.78
C LEU A 67 11.48 -2.99 6.85
N SER A 68 11.84 -1.98 7.64
CA SER A 68 11.04 -0.75 7.73
C SER A 68 11.03 0.04 6.42
N ALA A 69 12.14 0.07 5.68
CA ALA A 69 12.19 0.75 4.38
C ALA A 69 11.31 0.02 3.35
N ALA A 70 11.47 -1.30 3.21
CA ALA A 70 10.70 -2.14 2.29
C ALA A 70 9.18 -2.21 2.59
N ILE A 71 8.73 -1.71 3.74
CA ILE A 71 7.31 -1.57 4.09
C ILE A 71 6.88 -0.10 4.02
N GLY A 72 7.72 0.82 4.50
CA GLY A 72 7.39 2.23 4.66
C GLY A 72 7.19 2.95 3.34
N ASP A 73 8.12 2.79 2.40
CA ASP A 73 8.05 3.41 1.08
C ASP A 73 6.81 2.95 0.29
N PRO A 74 6.52 1.64 0.15
CA PRO A 74 5.32 1.18 -0.53
C PRO A 74 4.05 1.57 0.22
N PHE A 75 4.09 1.71 1.55
CA PHE A 75 2.95 2.19 2.34
C PHE A 75 2.61 3.64 2.01
N VAL A 76 3.60 4.53 2.00
CA VAL A 76 3.41 5.94 1.64
C VAL A 76 2.94 6.05 0.19
N LEU A 77 3.56 5.31 -0.74
CA LEU A 77 3.14 5.29 -2.14
C LEU A 77 1.71 4.78 -2.30
N THR A 78 1.31 3.75 -1.54
CA THR A 78 -0.06 3.24 -1.53
C THR A 78 -1.05 4.32 -1.11
N LEU A 79 -0.76 5.08 -0.04
CA LEU A 79 -1.59 6.20 0.38
C LEU A 79 -1.70 7.28 -0.70
N ILE A 80 -0.60 7.59 -1.39
CA ILE A 80 -0.59 8.52 -2.52
C ILE A 80 -1.46 8.01 -3.66
N VAL A 81 -1.37 6.73 -4.03
CA VAL A 81 -2.19 6.12 -5.09
C VAL A 81 -3.67 6.18 -4.72
N LEU A 82 -4.02 5.81 -3.49
CA LEU A 82 -5.41 5.85 -3.01
C LEU A 82 -5.96 7.28 -2.95
N TRP A 83 -5.12 8.27 -2.61
CA TRP A 83 -5.46 9.68 -2.69
C TRP A 83 -5.66 10.13 -4.14
N LEU A 84 -4.78 9.74 -5.06
CA LEU A 84 -4.88 10.06 -6.49
C LEU A 84 -6.14 9.48 -7.12
N MET A 85 -6.49 8.22 -6.81
CA MET A 85 -7.73 7.60 -7.27
C MET A 85 -8.95 8.44 -6.92
N ARG A 86 -8.98 9.03 -5.72
CA ARG A 86 -10.05 9.93 -5.26
C ARG A 86 -10.01 11.31 -5.91
N LYS A 87 -8.82 11.80 -6.27
CA LYS A 87 -8.66 13.06 -7.02
C LYS A 87 -9.13 12.92 -8.46
N ILE A 88 -8.83 11.81 -9.11
CA ILE A 88 -9.20 11.54 -10.50
C ILE A 88 -10.69 11.24 -10.61
N LYS A 89 -11.21 10.40 -9.71
CA LYS A 89 -12.63 10.09 -9.63
C LYS A 89 -13.13 10.44 -8.22
N PRO A 90 -13.71 11.63 -8.02
CA PRO A 90 -14.43 11.92 -6.78
C PRO A 90 -15.55 10.90 -6.59
N ALA A 91 -15.73 10.40 -5.37
CA ALA A 91 -16.74 9.39 -5.14
C ALA A 91 -18.15 9.93 -5.45
N VAL A 92 -18.91 9.19 -6.24
CA VAL A 92 -20.32 9.45 -6.45
C VAL A 92 -21.05 9.12 -5.15
N PRO A 93 -22.01 9.93 -4.67
CA PRO A 93 -22.84 9.55 -3.55
C PRO A 93 -23.49 8.20 -3.84
N GLU A 94 -23.31 7.23 -2.95
CA GLU A 94 -24.09 6.00 -2.99
C GLU A 94 -25.56 6.44 -2.91
N SER A 95 -26.30 6.26 -4.00
CA SER A 95 -27.72 6.59 -4.05
C SER A 95 -28.40 5.81 -2.94
N ARG A 96 -28.89 6.52 -1.92
CA ARG A 96 -29.71 5.95 -0.85
C ARG A 96 -31.01 5.41 -1.41
#